data_AF-A0A3D4PLZ6-F1
#
_entry.id   AF-A0A3D4PLZ6-F1
#
_cell.length_a   1.000
_cell.length_b   1.000
_cell.length_c   1.000
_cell.angle_alpha   90.00
_cell.angle_beta   90.00
_cell.angle_gamma   90.00
#
_symmetry.space_group_name_H-M   'P 1'
#
loop_
_entity.id
_entity.type
_entity.pdbx_description
1 polymer ?
#
loop_
_entity_poly.entity_id
_entity_poly.type
_entity_poly.pdbx_seq_one_letter_code
_entity_poly.pdbx_strand_id
1 'polypeptide(L)'
;MPLSTDIPEPVFAEGRYHYPQPAPMPPISFGSLKLPTRFCLSPLAKYTNLSFRRVVRECGGLGMGTCDLVNARALLAGSHKSMALIRTCPEDTPFAVQIFGSEPKYMRDAVQYLESLPGIDAIDINM
;
A
#
# COMPACT_ATOMS: atom_id res chain seq x y z
N MET A 1 -14.09 17.86 -13.22
CA MET A 1 -15.29 17.06 -13.56
C MET A 1 -15.86 16.54 -12.25
N PRO A 2 -17.10 16.86 -11.88
CA PRO A 2 -17.69 16.26 -10.70
C PRO A 2 -17.88 14.76 -10.94
N LEU A 3 -17.50 13.93 -9.97
CA LEU A 3 -17.80 12.50 -9.99
C LEU A 3 -19.33 12.36 -9.90
N SER A 4 -19.96 11.79 -10.94
CA SER A 4 -21.36 11.35 -10.85
C SER A 4 -21.49 10.38 -9.66
N THR A 5 -22.45 10.63 -8.79
CA THR A 5 -22.71 9.85 -7.56
C THR A 5 -23.59 8.62 -7.80
N ASP A 6 -23.96 8.34 -9.06
CA ASP A 6 -24.80 7.19 -9.40
C ASP A 6 -23.93 5.95 -9.58
N ILE A 7 -23.33 5.49 -8.48
CA ILE A 7 -22.73 4.15 -8.44
C ILE A 7 -23.90 3.16 -8.37
N PRO A 8 -24.07 2.25 -9.35
CA PRO A 8 -25.16 1.28 -9.29
C PRO A 8 -25.03 0.42 -8.02
N GLU A 9 -26.15 -0.10 -7.50
CA GLU A 9 -26.12 -0.99 -6.35
C GLU A 9 -25.55 -2.37 -6.74
N PRO A 10 -24.82 -3.06 -5.85
CA PRO A 10 -24.42 -4.45 -6.07
C PRO A 10 -25.64 -5.35 -6.27
N VAL A 11 -25.59 -6.25 -7.25
CA VAL A 11 -26.67 -7.20 -7.54
C VAL A 11 -26.28 -8.59 -7.06
N PHE A 12 -27.14 -9.25 -6.29
CA PHE A 12 -26.92 -10.65 -5.93
C PHE A 12 -27.49 -11.57 -7.02
N ALA A 13 -26.62 -12.33 -7.69
CA ALA A 13 -26.98 -13.28 -8.74
C ALA A 13 -25.99 -14.46 -8.74
N GLU A 14 -26.41 -15.64 -9.20
CA GLU A 14 -25.54 -16.83 -9.30
C GLU A 14 -24.82 -17.21 -7.98
N GLY A 15 -25.43 -16.91 -6.83
CA GLY A 15 -24.84 -17.20 -5.51
C GLY A 15 -23.71 -16.26 -5.07
N ARG A 16 -23.52 -15.11 -5.74
CA ARG A 16 -22.50 -14.11 -5.39
C ARG A 16 -22.99 -12.68 -5.63
N TYR A 17 -22.31 -11.71 -5.02
CA TYR A 17 -22.51 -10.30 -5.33
C TYR A 17 -21.76 -9.93 -6.62
N HIS A 18 -22.46 -9.27 -7.53
CA HIS A 18 -21.92 -8.63 -8.72
C HIS A 18 -21.82 -7.13 -8.45
N TYR A 19 -20.60 -6.66 -8.25
CA TYR A 19 -20.34 -5.24 -8.04
C TYR A 19 -20.24 -4.53 -9.40
N PRO A 20 -20.92 -3.38 -9.58
CA PRO A 20 -20.78 -2.58 -10.77
C PRO A 20 -19.33 -2.13 -10.90
N GLN A 21 -18.79 -2.33 -12.09
CA GLN A 21 -17.41 -1.98 -12.34
C GLN A 21 -17.31 -0.46 -12.52
N PRO A 22 -16.40 0.22 -11.82
CA PRO A 22 -16.18 1.64 -12.03
C PRO A 22 -15.76 1.87 -13.48
N ALA A 23 -16.15 3.02 -14.04
CA ALA A 23 -15.72 3.40 -15.38
C ALA A 23 -14.18 3.32 -15.48
N PRO A 24 -13.62 2.84 -16.60
CA PRO A 24 -12.17 2.78 -16.78
C PRO A 24 -11.56 4.17 -16.59
N MET A 25 -10.75 4.34 -15.56
CA MET A 25 -9.98 5.57 -15.35
C MET A 25 -8.54 5.37 -15.86
N PRO A 26 -7.93 6.39 -16.47
CA PRO A 26 -6.53 6.30 -16.89
C PRO A 26 -5.65 6.00 -15.67
N PRO A 27 -4.58 5.18 -15.79
CA PRO A 27 -3.64 4.92 -14.71
C PRO A 27 -3.07 6.19 -14.07
N ILE A 28 -2.68 6.12 -12.79
CA ILE A 28 -1.92 7.17 -12.11
C ILE A 28 -0.44 6.75 -12.02
N SER A 29 0.46 7.71 -11.92
CA SER A 29 1.89 7.46 -11.74
C SER A 29 2.45 8.29 -10.60
N PHE A 30 3.33 7.69 -9.80
CA PHE A 30 4.14 8.36 -8.78
C PHE A 30 5.58 8.40 -9.27
N GLY A 31 5.98 9.54 -9.87
CA GLY A 31 7.24 9.60 -10.62
C GLY A 31 7.26 8.56 -11.75
N SER A 32 8.25 7.66 -11.73
CA SER A 32 8.36 6.54 -12.68
C SER A 32 7.46 5.34 -12.35
N LEU A 33 6.91 5.25 -11.13
CA LEU A 33 6.07 4.13 -10.72
C LEU A 33 4.67 4.27 -11.31
N LYS A 34 4.32 3.41 -12.26
CA LYS A 34 2.99 3.36 -12.88
C LYS A 34 2.10 2.36 -12.14
N LEU A 35 0.99 2.82 -11.58
CA LEU A 35 0.05 1.94 -10.88
C LEU A 35 -0.93 1.28 -11.87
N PRO A 36 -1.24 -0.02 -11.71
CA PRO A 36 -2.17 -0.72 -12.62
C PRO A 36 -3.62 -0.23 -12.45
N THR A 37 -3.98 0.26 -11.26
CA THR A 37 -5.28 0.86 -10.95
C THR A 37 -5.11 2.07 -10.02
N ARG A 38 -6.21 2.77 -9.71
CA ARG A 38 -6.24 3.88 -8.75
C ARG A 38 -6.62 3.45 -7.32
N PHE A 39 -6.69 2.15 -7.05
CA PHE A 39 -7.06 1.64 -5.75
C PHE A 39 -5.81 1.37 -4.91
N CYS A 40 -5.55 2.21 -3.93
CA CYS A 40 -4.43 2.02 -3.00
C CYS A 40 -4.97 1.56 -1.66
N LEU A 41 -4.36 0.51 -1.09
CA LEU A 41 -4.68 0.06 0.26
C LEU A 41 -4.00 0.99 1.27
N SER A 42 -4.80 1.79 1.97
CA SER A 42 -4.31 2.71 2.99
C SER A 42 -3.58 1.97 4.12
N PRO A 43 -2.56 2.59 4.74
CA PRO A 43 -1.91 2.06 5.92
C PRO A 43 -2.89 2.07 7.10
N LEU A 44 -3.08 0.89 7.70
CA LEU A 44 -3.99 0.70 8.82
C LEU A 44 -3.24 0.02 9.96
N ALA A 45 -3.12 0.74 11.08
CA ALA A 45 -2.35 0.29 12.22
C ALA A 45 -2.88 -1.03 12.78
N LYS A 46 -1.99 -2.02 12.91
CA LYS A 46 -2.22 -3.42 13.32
C LYS A 46 -2.89 -4.33 12.28
N TYR A 47 -3.25 -3.84 11.11
CA TYR A 47 -3.97 -4.63 10.09
C TYR A 47 -3.12 -4.95 8.86
N THR A 48 -2.46 -3.95 8.30
CA THR A 48 -1.85 -3.99 6.95
C THR A 48 -0.48 -4.68 6.89
N ASN A 49 -0.37 -5.84 7.55
CA ASN A 49 0.77 -6.74 7.44
C ASN A 49 0.76 -7.50 6.10
N LEU A 50 1.85 -8.23 5.80
CA LEU A 50 2.00 -8.96 4.53
C LEU A 50 0.83 -9.91 4.26
N SER A 51 0.38 -10.70 5.24
CA SER A 51 -0.72 -11.64 5.06
C SER A 51 -2.01 -10.94 4.64
N PHE A 52 -2.32 -9.81 5.28
CA PHE A 52 -3.49 -9.01 4.92
C PHE A 52 -3.38 -8.44 3.50
N ARG A 53 -2.22 -7.86 3.15
CA ARG A 53 -2.00 -7.31 1.80
C ARG A 53 -2.13 -8.38 0.72
N ARG A 54 -1.65 -9.61 0.97
CA ARG A 54 -1.81 -10.75 0.04
C ARG A 54 -3.27 -11.12 -0.17
N VAL A 55 -4.07 -11.22 0.90
CA VAL A 55 -5.52 -11.47 0.79
C VAL A 55 -6.20 -10.36 -0.03
N VAL A 56 -5.85 -9.09 0.19
CA VAL A 56 -6.40 -7.97 -0.59
C VAL A 56 -5.99 -8.07 -2.07
N ARG A 57 -4.78 -8.52 -2.37
CA ARG A 57 -4.34 -8.74 -3.76
C ARG A 57 -5.12 -9.85 -4.44
N GLU A 58 -5.45 -10.92 -3.72
CA GLU A 58 -6.28 -12.02 -4.23
C GLU A 58 -7.70 -11.56 -4.60
N CYS A 59 -8.22 -10.51 -3.95
CA CYS A 59 -9.50 -9.89 -4.35
C CYS A 59 -9.42 -9.16 -5.71
N GLY A 60 -8.21 -8.87 -6.20
CA GLY A 60 -7.99 -8.19 -7.48
C GLY A 60 -8.15 -6.66 -7.42
N GLY A 61 -7.69 -6.00 -8.49
CA GLY A 61 -7.86 -4.55 -8.66
C GLY A 61 -6.97 -3.66 -7.79
N LEU A 62 -6.13 -4.20 -6.90
CA LEU A 62 -5.22 -3.41 -6.07
C LEU A 62 -4.11 -2.77 -6.92
N GLY A 63 -4.01 -1.44 -6.85
CA GLY A 63 -3.00 -0.62 -7.50
C GLY A 63 -1.69 -0.56 -6.72
N MET A 64 -1.77 -0.35 -5.40
CA MET A 64 -0.60 -0.35 -4.51
C MET A 64 -1.00 -0.78 -3.11
N GLY A 65 -0.20 -1.63 -2.48
CA GLY A 65 -0.34 -1.98 -1.08
C GLY A 65 0.59 -1.12 -0.22
N THR A 66 0.11 -0.63 0.93
CA THR A 66 0.95 0.05 1.92
C THR A 66 0.97 -0.76 3.21
N CYS A 67 2.13 -0.89 3.86
CA CYS A 67 2.21 -1.55 5.16
C CYS A 67 1.66 -0.69 6.30
N ASP A 68 1.59 -1.29 7.48
CA ASP A 68 1.40 -0.58 8.75
C ASP A 68 2.50 0.48 8.98
N LEU A 69 2.25 1.38 9.93
CA LEU A 69 3.06 2.52 10.32
C LEU A 69 4.42 2.09 10.92
N VAL A 70 5.52 2.36 10.18
CA VAL A 70 6.88 1.98 10.57
C VAL A 70 7.62 3.12 11.25
N ASN A 71 8.03 2.95 12.51
CA ASN A 71 8.84 3.95 13.20
C ASN A 71 10.27 3.95 12.65
N ALA A 72 10.73 5.09 12.12
CA ALA A 72 12.04 5.22 11.47
C ALA A 72 13.21 4.84 12.39
N ARG A 73 13.19 5.29 13.64
CA ARG A 73 14.25 4.99 14.62
C ARG A 73 14.26 3.52 15.02
N ALA A 74 13.09 2.92 15.24
CA ALA A 74 12.98 1.52 15.59
C ALA A 74 13.38 0.60 14.42
N LEU A 75 13.09 1.02 13.19
CA LEU A 75 13.51 0.34 11.97
C LEU A 75 15.05 0.28 11.88
N LEU A 76 15.71 1.43 12.03
CA LEU A 76 17.17 1.52 12.03
C LEU A 76 17.83 0.75 13.18
N ALA A 77 17.14 0.63 14.31
CA ALA A 77 17.57 -0.20 15.44
C ALA A 77 17.34 -1.71 15.23
N GLY A 78 16.84 -2.15 14.07
CA GLY A 78 16.59 -3.56 13.77
C GLY A 78 15.45 -4.17 14.58
N SER A 79 14.49 -3.35 15.05
CA SER A 79 13.35 -3.83 15.83
C SER A 79 12.61 -4.94 15.09
N HIS A 80 12.43 -6.09 15.73
CA HIS A 80 11.71 -7.23 15.16
C HIS A 80 10.32 -6.84 14.66
N LYS A 81 9.63 -5.93 15.37
CA LYS A 81 8.32 -5.43 14.96
C LYS A 81 8.40 -4.64 13.66
N SER A 82 9.29 -3.65 13.56
CA SER A 82 9.47 -2.85 12.34
C SER A 82 9.91 -3.72 11.16
N MET A 83 10.84 -4.63 11.38
CA MET A 83 11.30 -5.58 10.37
C MET A 83 10.19 -6.52 9.89
N ALA A 84 9.25 -6.91 10.76
CA ALA A 84 8.10 -7.72 10.36
C ALA A 84 7.10 -6.94 9.49
N LEU A 85 6.94 -5.63 9.73
CA LEU A 85 5.98 -4.80 8.97
C LEU A 85 6.41 -4.59 7.51
N ILE A 86 7.72 -4.44 7.27
CA ILE A 86 8.27 -4.21 5.92
C ILE A 86 8.45 -5.50 5.10
N ARG A 87 8.13 -6.68 5.65
CA ARG A 87 8.22 -7.94 4.90
C ARG A 87 7.34 -7.87 3.66
N THR A 88 7.87 -8.36 2.55
CA THR A 88 7.20 -8.45 1.25
C THR A 88 7.47 -9.81 0.59
N CYS A 89 6.82 -10.08 -0.54
CA CYS A 89 7.04 -11.25 -1.41
C CYS A 89 6.84 -10.84 -2.89
N PRO A 90 7.24 -11.66 -3.87
CA PRO A 90 7.16 -11.31 -5.30
C PRO A 90 5.76 -10.89 -5.78
N GLU A 91 4.70 -11.42 -5.17
CA GLU A 91 3.32 -11.10 -5.50
C GLU A 91 2.83 -9.80 -4.83
N ASP A 92 3.55 -9.29 -3.83
CA ASP A 92 3.21 -8.06 -3.12
C ASP A 92 3.87 -6.83 -3.76
N THR A 93 3.48 -6.51 -4.99
CA THR A 93 3.95 -5.33 -5.74
C THR A 93 2.83 -4.73 -6.60
N PRO A 94 2.71 -3.39 -6.75
CA PRO A 94 3.51 -2.34 -6.11
C PRO A 94 3.34 -2.23 -4.59
N PHE A 95 4.43 -2.12 -3.84
CA PHE A 95 4.43 -2.04 -2.36
C PHE A 95 5.10 -0.77 -1.83
N ALA A 96 4.41 -0.08 -0.92
CA ALA A 96 4.90 1.09 -0.23
C ALA A 96 5.15 0.83 1.25
N VAL A 97 6.26 1.36 1.77
CA VAL A 97 6.51 1.41 3.22
C VAL A 97 6.21 2.82 3.73
N GLN A 98 5.27 2.92 4.67
CA GLN A 98 5.00 4.18 5.36
C GLN A 98 5.88 4.30 6.60
N ILE A 99 6.72 5.35 6.65
CA ILE A 99 7.55 5.67 7.81
C ILE A 99 7.06 6.91 8.56
N PHE A 100 7.36 6.97 9.85
CA PHE A 100 7.14 8.15 10.68
C PHE A 100 8.27 8.35 11.71
N GLY A 101 8.42 9.60 12.15
CA GLY A 101 9.40 10.00 13.14
C GLY A 101 9.55 11.53 13.18
N SER A 102 10.01 12.05 14.31
CA SER A 102 10.17 13.50 14.54
C SER A 102 11.58 14.03 14.27
N GLU A 103 12.57 13.14 14.15
CA GLU A 103 13.97 13.50 13.97
C GLU A 103 14.37 13.34 12.48
N PRO A 104 14.65 14.44 11.76
CA PRO A 104 14.93 14.39 10.31
C PRO A 104 16.07 13.45 9.93
N LYS A 105 17.10 13.33 10.79
CA LYS A 105 18.24 12.41 10.56
C LYS A 105 17.77 10.94 10.46
N TYR A 106 16.89 10.50 11.36
CA TYR A 106 16.40 9.12 11.35
C TYR A 106 15.43 8.89 10.20
N MET A 107 14.64 9.90 9.81
CA MET A 107 13.78 9.81 8.63
C MET A 107 14.60 9.61 7.36
N ARG A 108 15.64 10.43 7.14
CA ARG A 108 16.56 10.29 6.00
C ARG A 108 17.23 8.91 5.98
N ASP A 109 17.82 8.52 7.10
CA ASP A 109 18.59 7.26 7.17
C ASP A 109 17.66 6.04 6.99
N ALA A 110 16.40 6.11 7.46
CA ALA A 110 15.40 5.07 7.22
C ALA A 110 15.00 4.98 5.74
N VAL A 111 14.85 6.12 5.04
CA VAL A 111 14.59 6.13 3.59
C VAL A 111 15.73 5.44 2.84
N GLN A 112 16.98 5.79 3.14
CA GLN A 112 18.16 5.18 2.51
C GLN A 112 18.25 3.68 2.78
N TYR A 113 17.94 3.26 4.01
CA TYR A 113 17.87 1.84 4.35
C TYR A 113 16.78 1.12 3.54
N LEU A 114 15.57 1.67 3.46
CA LEU A 114 14.46 1.08 2.71
C LEU A 114 14.75 1.01 1.20
N GLU A 115 15.35 2.05 0.62
CA GLU A 115 15.77 2.07 -0.79
C GLU A 115 16.79 0.96 -1.10
N SER A 116 17.64 0.60 -0.13
CA SER A 116 18.62 -0.49 -0.30
C SER A 116 18.00 -1.89 -0.30
N LEU A 117 16.73 -2.03 0.11
CA LEU A 117 16.03 -3.31 0.16
C LEU A 117 15.26 -3.58 -1.14
N PRO A 118 15.24 -4.83 -1.63
CA PRO A 118 14.45 -5.19 -2.79
C PRO A 118 12.95 -5.24 -2.47
N GLY A 119 12.11 -5.01 -3.47
CA GLY A 119 10.66 -5.21 -3.40
C GLY A 119 9.88 -4.07 -2.71
N ILE A 120 10.52 -2.92 -2.47
CA ILE A 120 9.86 -1.69 -2.04
C ILE A 120 9.83 -0.73 -3.22
N ASP A 121 8.63 -0.38 -3.67
CA ASP A 121 8.41 0.43 -4.88
C ASP A 121 8.18 1.91 -4.55
N ALA A 122 7.77 2.21 -3.32
CA ALA A 122 7.56 3.57 -2.84
C ALA A 122 7.81 3.68 -1.33
N ILE A 123 8.12 4.90 -0.89
CA ILE A 123 8.25 5.24 0.54
C ILE A 123 7.30 6.40 0.81
N ASP A 124 6.42 6.21 1.79
CA ASP A 124 5.44 7.20 2.22
C ASP A 124 5.86 7.82 3.56
N ILE A 125 5.62 9.12 3.72
CA ILE A 125 5.93 9.86 4.95
C ILE A 125 4.60 10.15 5.65
N ASN A 126 4.39 9.53 6.80
CA ASN A 126 3.28 9.89 7.67
C ASN A 126 3.58 11.22 8.38
N MET A 127 2.72 12.20 8.17
CA MET A 127 2.81 13.56 8.74
C MET A 127 1.80 13.77 9.87
#